data_AF-A0A026WII8-F1
#
_entry.id   AF-A0A026WII8-F1
#
_cell.length_a   1.000
_cell.length_b   1.000
_cell.length_c   1.000
_cell.angle_alpha   90.00
_cell.angle_beta   90.00
_cell.angle_gamma   90.00
#
_symmetry.space_group_name_H-M   'P 1'
#
loop_
_entity.id
_entity.type
_entity.pdbx_description
1 polymer ?
#
loop_
_entity_poly.entity_id
_entity_poly.type
_entity_poly.pdbx_seq_one_letter_code
_entity_poly.pdbx_strand_id
1 'polypeptide(L)'
;MMICFFEKIVCRRGAQSELRIDLTHIYYGKELLPYVKHHYLKTVSQNFINCPAEHQVFEKSSHEEETYPLKPIKRKASMKYAVGMIVKFSPDVTGVIIGWLMRDYNPRVQYAGQIRAYIVLCEDNRIFSISGIHLEKVKTPQPLKNDVLGRYFSAFNGTHYIPNETVKRLYPDDLLYLTNQLSQIVKLRGFRILDTRELQGQ
;
A
#
# COMPACT_ATOMS: atom_id res chain seq x y z
N MET A 1 -13.00 -13.80 24.67
CA MET A 1 -12.86 -12.33 24.89
C MET A 1 -11.92 -11.67 23.88
N MET A 2 -10.74 -12.25 23.56
CA MET A 2 -9.77 -11.69 22.60
C MET A 2 -10.27 -11.60 21.13
N ILE A 3 -10.99 -12.61 20.62
CA ILE A 3 -11.54 -12.58 19.25
C ILE A 3 -12.56 -11.46 19.09
N CYS A 4 -13.46 -11.27 20.07
CA CYS A 4 -14.42 -10.16 20.05
C CYS A 4 -13.74 -8.79 20.12
N PHE A 5 -12.53 -8.69 20.69
CA PHE A 5 -11.76 -7.45 20.71
C PHE A 5 -11.11 -7.17 19.35
N PHE A 6 -10.53 -8.19 18.71
CA PHE A 6 -9.99 -8.09 17.34
C PHE A 6 -11.09 -7.83 16.30
N GLU A 7 -12.24 -8.50 16.41
CA GLU A 7 -13.41 -8.22 15.58
C GLU A 7 -13.93 -6.81 15.85
N LYS A 8 -13.94 -6.31 17.08
CA LYS A 8 -14.31 -4.91 17.36
C LYS A 8 -13.31 -3.89 16.79
N ILE A 9 -12.02 -4.21 16.69
CA ILE A 9 -11.00 -3.36 16.06
C ILE A 9 -11.16 -3.36 14.53
N VAL A 10 -11.38 -4.52 13.93
CA VAL A 10 -11.56 -4.68 12.48
C VAL A 10 -12.94 -4.20 11.99
N CYS A 11 -13.97 -4.29 12.83
CA CYS A 11 -15.37 -3.94 12.49
C CYS A 11 -15.84 -2.57 13.00
N ARG A 12 -15.02 -1.74 13.68
CA ARG A 12 -15.42 -0.36 14.03
C ARG A 12 -15.49 0.51 12.77
N ARG A 13 -16.64 0.48 12.08
CA ARG A 13 -17.13 1.62 11.30
C ARG A 13 -17.71 2.63 12.27
N GLY A 14 -16.97 3.72 12.49
CA GLY A 14 -17.49 4.96 13.08
C GLY A 14 -17.55 4.99 14.61
N ALA A 15 -16.57 5.64 15.24
CA ALA A 15 -16.74 6.64 16.29
C ALA A 15 -15.36 7.22 16.65
N GLN A 16 -15.30 8.54 16.81
CA GLN A 16 -14.13 9.41 16.79
C GLN A 16 -12.98 9.02 17.74
N SER A 17 -11.76 9.00 17.16
CA SER A 17 -10.55 9.67 17.65
C SER A 17 -9.48 9.50 16.57
N GLU A 18 -8.61 10.49 16.44
CA GLU A 18 -7.65 10.80 15.36
C GLU A 18 -6.51 9.76 15.16
N LEU A 19 -6.81 8.46 15.23
CA LEU A 19 -5.89 7.43 14.77
C LEU A 19 -6.01 7.35 13.25
N ARG A 20 -5.01 7.89 12.55
CA ARG A 20 -4.81 7.68 11.12
C ARG A 20 -4.64 6.17 10.90
N ILE A 21 -5.75 5.48 10.63
CA ILE A 21 -5.76 4.02 10.59
C ILE A 21 -4.94 3.56 9.39
N ASP A 22 -3.87 2.83 9.68
CA ASP A 22 -2.96 2.31 8.65
C ASP A 22 -3.64 1.17 7.89
N LEU A 23 -3.87 1.39 6.59
CA LEU A 23 -4.48 0.43 5.67
C LEU A 23 -3.73 -0.90 5.65
N THR A 24 -2.41 -0.89 5.82
CA THR A 24 -1.59 -2.10 5.89
C THR A 24 -1.95 -2.95 7.10
N HIS A 25 -2.10 -2.33 8.27
CA HIS A 25 -2.51 -3.05 9.48
C HIS A 25 -3.95 -3.58 9.36
N ILE A 26 -4.87 -2.80 8.76
CA ILE A 26 -6.24 -3.28 8.50
C ILE A 26 -6.22 -4.51 7.60
N TYR A 27 -5.47 -4.45 6.49
CA TYR A 27 -5.40 -5.53 5.51
C TYR A 27 -4.84 -6.81 6.13
N TYR A 28 -3.66 -6.76 6.74
CA TYR A 28 -3.09 -7.96 7.37
C TYR A 28 -3.92 -8.43 8.57
N GLY A 29 -4.57 -7.53 9.30
CA GLY A 29 -5.54 -7.89 10.33
C GLY A 29 -6.70 -8.72 9.78
N LYS A 30 -7.24 -8.36 8.61
CA LYS A 30 -8.30 -9.12 7.91
C LYS A 30 -7.78 -10.46 7.37
N GLU A 31 -6.60 -10.48 6.75
CA GLU A 31 -5.98 -11.70 6.20
C GLU A 31 -5.63 -12.73 7.28
N LEU A 32 -5.17 -12.27 8.45
CA LEU A 32 -4.80 -13.14 9.56
C LEU A 32 -5.99 -13.61 10.39
N LEU A 33 -7.13 -12.89 10.34
CA LEU A 33 -8.30 -13.20 11.16
C LEU A 33 -8.81 -14.65 10.98
N PRO A 34 -8.92 -15.22 9.76
CA PRO A 34 -9.29 -16.62 9.57
C PRO A 34 -8.30 -17.58 10.24
N TYR A 35 -7.00 -17.32 10.16
CA TYR A 35 -5.96 -18.16 10.77
C TYR A 35 -6.01 -18.10 12.29
N VAL A 36 -6.16 -16.90 12.86
CA VAL A 36 -6.31 -16.72 14.32
C VAL A 36 -7.59 -17.39 14.81
N LYS A 37 -8.71 -17.26 14.07
CA LYS A 37 -9.97 -17.96 14.38
C LYS A 37 -9.78 -19.48 14.30
N HIS A 38 -9.18 -19.98 13.23
CA HIS A 38 -8.93 -21.41 13.04
C HIS A 38 -8.02 -21.95 14.15
N HIS A 39 -6.89 -21.31 14.43
CA HIS A 39 -5.97 -21.74 15.47
C HIS A 39 -6.59 -21.64 16.86
N TYR A 40 -7.27 -20.54 17.20
CA TYR A 40 -7.93 -20.40 18.51
C TYR A 40 -9.04 -21.44 18.70
N LEU A 41 -9.91 -21.65 17.71
CA LEU A 41 -10.95 -22.67 17.79
C LEU A 41 -10.36 -24.08 17.82
N LYS A 42 -9.25 -24.31 17.11
CA LYS A 42 -8.46 -25.55 17.18
C LYS A 42 -7.85 -25.73 18.58
N THR A 43 -7.26 -24.70 19.19
CA THR A 43 -6.70 -24.74 20.55
C THR A 43 -7.79 -24.98 21.59
N VAL A 44 -8.94 -24.31 21.49
CA VAL A 44 -10.06 -24.49 22.43
C VAL A 44 -10.66 -25.91 22.30
N SER A 45 -10.79 -26.44 21.07
CA SER A 45 -11.24 -27.81 20.83
C SER A 45 -10.21 -28.85 21.31
N GLN A 46 -8.91 -28.63 21.05
CA GLN A 46 -7.83 -29.53 21.47
C GLN A 46 -7.62 -29.53 23.00
N ASN A 47 -7.78 -28.37 23.66
CA ASN A 47 -7.73 -28.22 25.12
C ASN A 47 -8.86 -28.98 25.82
N PHE A 48 -9.98 -29.18 25.14
CA PHE A 48 -11.09 -29.99 25.63
C PHE A 48 -10.86 -31.50 25.43
N ILE A 49 -10.09 -31.89 24.40
CA ILE A 49 -9.89 -33.29 24.01
C ILE A 49 -8.65 -33.95 24.67
N ASN A 50 -7.58 -33.20 25.02
CA ASN A 50 -6.25 -33.79 25.29
C ASN A 50 -5.57 -33.41 26.63
N CYS A 51 -6.23 -33.47 27.79
CA CYS A 51 -5.50 -33.30 29.07
C CYS A 51 -5.16 -34.66 29.73
N PRO A 52 -3.90 -35.12 29.58
CA PRO A 52 -3.07 -35.39 30.76
C PRO A 52 -1.74 -34.60 30.76
N ALA A 53 -1.27 -34.28 31.96
CA ALA A 53 -0.36 -33.17 32.25
C ALA A 53 1.12 -33.35 31.87
N GLU A 54 1.53 -34.53 31.40
CA GLU A 54 2.96 -34.93 31.47
C GLU A 54 3.72 -34.75 30.13
N HIS A 55 3.05 -34.37 29.04
CA HIS A 55 3.63 -34.40 27.69
C HIS A 55 3.49 -33.10 26.87
N GLN A 56 3.18 -31.95 27.50
CA GLN A 56 3.07 -30.68 26.79
C GLN A 56 4.45 -30.02 26.56
N VAL A 57 5.23 -30.52 25.59
CA VAL A 57 6.42 -29.82 25.08
C VAL A 57 6.07 -29.19 23.74
N PHE A 58 6.26 -27.87 23.65
CA PHE A 58 5.89 -27.04 22.50
C PHE A 58 7.05 -26.96 21.52
N GLU A 59 6.97 -27.63 20.37
CA GLU A 59 7.93 -27.41 19.29
C GLU A 59 7.66 -26.06 18.60
N LYS A 60 8.71 -25.24 18.55
CA LYS A 60 8.70 -23.91 17.96
C LYS A 60 8.95 -24.04 16.46
N SER A 61 7.92 -23.90 15.64
CA SER A 61 8.09 -23.85 14.18
C SER A 61 8.65 -22.50 13.76
N SER A 62 9.93 -22.48 13.39
CA SER A 62 10.59 -21.38 12.68
C SER A 62 10.09 -21.31 11.25
N HIS A 63 9.13 -20.44 10.97
CA HIS A 63 8.93 -19.95 9.61
C HIS A 63 10.02 -18.92 9.34
N GLU A 64 11.14 -19.38 8.78
CA GLU A 64 12.07 -18.51 8.09
C GLU A 64 11.38 -18.04 6.81
N GLU A 65 10.78 -16.85 6.88
CA GLU A 65 10.32 -16.13 5.71
C GLU A 65 11.58 -15.75 4.91
N GLU A 66 11.91 -16.53 3.87
CA GLU A 66 13.00 -16.22 2.94
C GLU A 66 12.72 -14.87 2.26
N THR A 67 13.13 -13.80 2.93
CA THR A 67 13.09 -12.45 2.40
C THR A 67 14.25 -12.31 1.44
N TYR A 68 14.06 -12.70 0.18
CA TYR A 68 14.98 -12.30 -0.88
C TYR A 68 15.03 -10.77 -0.90
N PRO A 69 16.17 -10.12 -0.60
CA PRO A 69 16.24 -8.67 -0.61
C PRO A 69 16.03 -8.20 -2.06
N LEU A 70 14.81 -7.77 -2.37
CA LEU A 70 14.49 -7.17 -3.64
C LEU A 70 15.32 -5.90 -3.77
N LYS A 71 16.26 -5.90 -4.72
CA LYS A 71 17.07 -4.72 -5.01
C LYS A 71 16.12 -3.56 -5.37
N PRO A 72 16.32 -2.35 -4.80
CA PRO A 72 15.52 -1.19 -5.14
C PRO A 72 15.51 -0.94 -6.65
N ILE A 73 14.33 -0.68 -7.18
CA ILE A 73 14.15 -0.43 -8.61
C ILE A 73 14.41 1.05 -8.87
N LYS A 74 15.32 1.33 -9.81
CA LYS A 74 15.69 2.71 -10.18
C LYS A 74 14.73 3.30 -11.20
N ARG A 75 14.12 4.43 -10.86
CA ARG A 75 13.21 5.16 -11.75
C ARG A 75 13.98 5.82 -12.90
N LYS A 76 13.40 5.82 -14.10
CA LYS A 76 13.90 6.66 -15.21
C LYS A 76 13.30 8.07 -15.13
N ALA A 77 14.12 9.10 -15.38
CA ALA A 77 13.70 10.51 -15.31
C ALA A 77 12.49 10.85 -16.22
N SER A 78 12.30 10.12 -17.33
CA SER A 78 11.19 10.33 -18.27
C SER A 78 9.85 9.74 -17.82
N MET A 79 9.80 9.07 -16.66
CA MET A 79 8.56 8.51 -16.12
C MET A 79 7.64 9.64 -15.61
N LYS A 80 6.41 9.67 -16.13
CA LYS A 80 5.41 10.69 -15.81
C LYS A 80 4.67 10.45 -14.49
N TYR A 81 4.52 9.20 -14.09
CA TYR A 81 3.71 8.81 -12.93
C TYR A 81 4.50 8.00 -11.93
N ALA A 82 4.10 8.04 -10.67
CA ALA A 82 4.74 7.32 -9.56
C ALA A 82 3.77 6.36 -8.90
N VAL A 83 4.30 5.33 -8.25
CA VAL A 83 3.56 4.43 -7.37
C VAL A 83 2.81 5.23 -6.31
N GLY A 84 1.54 4.92 -6.10
CA GLY A 84 0.63 5.63 -5.20
C GLY A 84 -0.22 6.71 -5.88
N MET A 85 0.08 7.12 -7.12
CA MET A 85 -0.75 8.09 -7.84
C MET A 85 -2.08 7.49 -8.30
N ILE A 86 -3.16 8.27 -8.16
CA ILE A 86 -4.48 7.94 -8.71
C ILE A 86 -4.57 8.44 -10.16
N VAL A 87 -4.89 7.53 -11.07
CA VAL A 87 -4.95 7.73 -12.51
C VAL A 87 -6.23 7.15 -13.09
N LYS A 88 -6.60 7.60 -14.28
CA LYS A 88 -7.66 7.02 -15.09
C LYS A 88 -7.14 6.73 -16.50
N PHE A 89 -7.70 5.71 -17.15
CA PHE A 89 -7.40 5.37 -18.55
C PHE A 89 -8.66 5.26 -19.42
N SER A 90 -9.82 5.27 -18.78
CA SER A 90 -11.13 5.50 -19.40
C SER A 90 -11.93 6.47 -18.51
N PRO A 91 -13.02 7.07 -19.02
CA PRO A 91 -13.82 8.01 -18.24
C PRO A 91 -14.31 7.46 -16.89
N ASP A 92 -14.65 6.17 -16.86
CA ASP A 92 -15.30 5.52 -15.72
C ASP A 92 -14.37 4.63 -14.90
N VAL A 93 -13.14 4.40 -15.36
CA VAL A 93 -12.20 3.51 -14.66
C VAL A 93 -11.04 4.30 -14.09
N THR A 94 -11.06 4.39 -12.76
CA THR A 94 -10.00 4.97 -11.94
C THR A 94 -9.25 3.86 -11.21
N GLY A 95 -7.96 4.07 -10.98
CA GLY A 95 -7.15 3.15 -10.18
C GLY A 95 -5.90 3.82 -9.64
N VAL A 96 -5.17 3.09 -8.80
CA VAL A 96 -3.90 3.52 -8.23
C VAL A 96 -2.76 2.74 -8.86
N ILE A 97 -1.66 3.43 -9.15
CA ILE A 97 -0.44 2.78 -9.63
C ILE A 97 0.21 2.04 -8.47
N ILE A 98 0.31 0.71 -8.56
CA ILE A 98 0.96 -0.15 -7.56
C ILE A 98 2.38 -0.55 -7.95
N GLY A 99 2.77 -0.29 -9.20
CA GLY A 99 4.09 -0.62 -9.72
C GLY A 99 4.21 -0.22 -11.19
N TRP A 100 5.36 -0.51 -11.77
CA TRP A 100 5.61 -0.32 -13.19
C TRP A 100 6.64 -1.32 -13.69
N LEU A 101 6.57 -1.63 -14.98
CA LEU A 101 7.45 -2.56 -15.68
C LEU A 101 8.06 -1.85 -16.89
N MET A 102 9.37 -2.03 -17.04
CA MET A 102 10.07 -1.72 -18.28
C MET A 102 9.99 -2.98 -19.14
N ARG A 103 9.25 -2.95 -20.26
CA ARG A 103 9.40 -4.01 -21.24
C ARG A 103 10.56 -3.66 -22.14
N ASP A 104 11.52 -4.57 -22.24
CA ASP A 104 12.57 -4.46 -23.23
C ASP A 104 11.98 -4.52 -24.63
N TYR A 105 12.64 -3.82 -25.54
CA TYR A 105 12.26 -3.66 -26.93
C TYR A 105 11.98 -5.03 -27.58
N ASN A 106 10.76 -5.24 -28.08
CA ASN A 106 10.44 -6.41 -28.91
C ASN A 106 10.66 -6.04 -30.37
N PRO A 107 11.70 -6.56 -31.06
CA PRO A 107 12.01 -6.22 -32.43
C PRO A 107 10.93 -6.67 -33.45
N ARG A 108 9.96 -7.51 -33.04
CA ARG A 108 8.85 -7.96 -33.90
C ARG A 108 7.63 -7.04 -33.88
N VAL A 109 7.63 -6.02 -33.02
CA VAL A 109 6.54 -5.04 -32.91
C VAL A 109 7.09 -3.68 -33.34
N GLN A 110 6.51 -3.07 -34.38
CA GLN A 110 6.92 -1.77 -34.94
C GLN A 110 6.59 -0.57 -34.03
N TYR A 111 6.91 -0.65 -32.74
CA TYR A 111 6.98 0.52 -31.87
C TYR A 111 8.44 0.75 -31.50
N ALA A 112 9.05 1.75 -32.12
CA ALA A 112 10.36 2.25 -31.74
C ALA A 112 10.29 2.89 -30.34
N GLY A 113 10.48 2.08 -29.29
CA GLY A 113 10.56 2.59 -27.92
C GLY A 113 10.38 1.53 -26.85
N GLN A 114 11.11 1.70 -25.74
CA GLN A 114 10.95 0.90 -24.52
C GLN A 114 9.53 1.12 -23.96
N ILE A 115 8.69 0.08 -23.93
CA ILE A 115 7.31 0.20 -23.48
C ILE A 115 7.31 0.32 -21.96
N ARG A 116 6.88 1.49 -21.47
CA ARG A 116 6.69 1.80 -20.05
C ARG A 116 5.25 1.48 -19.67
N ALA A 117 5.04 0.34 -19.04
CA ALA A 117 3.72 -0.07 -18.58
C ALA A 117 3.62 0.15 -17.07
N TYR A 118 2.59 0.89 -16.65
CA TYR A 118 2.23 1.04 -15.25
C TYR A 118 1.25 -0.07 -14.87
N ILE A 119 1.40 -0.61 -13.68
CA ILE A 119 0.48 -1.58 -13.08
C ILE A 119 -0.52 -0.79 -12.26
N VAL A 120 -1.78 -0.78 -12.69
CA VAL A 120 -2.87 -0.02 -12.09
C VAL A 120 -3.85 -0.97 -11.42
N LEU A 121 -4.09 -0.79 -10.12
CA LEU A 121 -5.10 -1.50 -9.35
C LEU A 121 -6.37 -0.64 -9.25
N CYS A 122 -7.47 -1.15 -9.79
CA CYS A 122 -8.77 -0.49 -9.81
C CYS A 122 -9.59 -0.79 -8.55
N GLU A 123 -10.67 -0.04 -8.36
CA GLU A 123 -11.57 -0.22 -7.21
C GLU A 123 -12.22 -1.61 -7.17
N ASP A 124 -12.51 -2.19 -8.33
CA ASP A 124 -13.09 -3.52 -8.53
C ASP A 124 -12.08 -4.67 -8.40
N ASN A 125 -10.91 -4.43 -7.79
CA ASN A 125 -9.79 -5.36 -7.65
C ASN A 125 -9.13 -5.82 -8.96
N ARG A 126 -9.51 -5.25 -10.12
CA ARG A 126 -8.84 -5.59 -11.38
C ARG A 126 -7.50 -4.89 -11.47
N ILE A 127 -6.52 -5.59 -12.03
CA ILE A 127 -5.17 -5.08 -12.28
C ILE A 127 -4.98 -4.94 -13.78
N PHE A 128 -4.55 -3.76 -14.21
CA PHE A 128 -4.25 -3.46 -15.61
C PHE A 128 -2.80 -3.07 -15.81
N SER A 129 -2.22 -3.48 -16.94
CA SER A 129 -0.92 -3.02 -17.41
C SER A 129 -1.13 -1.99 -18.52
N ILE A 130 -0.96 -0.70 -18.19
CA ILE A 130 -1.33 0.40 -19.08
C ILE A 130 -0.10 1.24 -19.44
N SER A 131 0.05 1.56 -20.73
CA SER A 131 1.11 2.48 -21.17
C SER A 131 0.91 3.88 -20.60
N GLY A 132 1.98 4.54 -20.18
CA GLY A 132 1.93 5.90 -19.64
C GLY A 132 1.33 6.97 -20.55
N ILE A 133 1.23 6.71 -21.86
CA ILE A 133 0.59 7.62 -22.81
C ILE A 133 -0.94 7.57 -22.74
N HIS A 134 -1.52 6.47 -22.23
CA HIS A 134 -2.96 6.26 -22.09
C HIS A 134 -3.47 6.53 -20.66
N LEU A 135 -2.57 6.94 -19.75
CA LEU A 135 -2.94 7.34 -18.41
C LEU A 135 -3.13 8.84 -18.34
N GLU A 136 -4.15 9.25 -17.60
CA GLU A 136 -4.39 10.63 -17.21
C GLU A 136 -4.40 10.76 -15.68
N LYS A 137 -3.84 11.86 -15.17
CA LYS A 137 -3.92 12.21 -13.76
C LYS A 137 -5.35 12.61 -13.40
N VAL A 138 -5.89 12.06 -12.31
CA VAL A 138 -7.19 12.49 -11.79
C VAL A 138 -7.05 13.88 -11.16
N LYS A 139 -7.89 14.83 -11.58
CA LYS A 139 -7.87 16.23 -11.10
C LYS A 139 -8.26 16.33 -9.63
N THR A 140 -9.27 15.57 -9.22
CA THR A 140 -9.83 15.53 -7.88
C THR A 140 -9.80 14.09 -7.36
N PRO A 141 -8.62 13.60 -6.94
CA PRO A 141 -8.46 12.23 -6.46
C PRO A 141 -9.26 11.99 -5.19
N GLN A 142 -9.94 10.85 -5.14
CA GLN A 142 -10.66 10.37 -3.95
C GLN A 142 -10.09 9.02 -3.51
N PRO A 143 -10.15 8.67 -2.22
CA PRO A 143 -9.78 7.34 -1.77
C PRO A 143 -10.71 6.29 -2.41
N LEU A 144 -10.11 5.29 -3.04
CA LEU A 144 -10.78 4.12 -3.60
C LEU A 144 -11.24 3.19 -2.46
N LYS A 145 -12.44 2.63 -2.59
CA LYS A 145 -13.01 1.64 -1.67
C LYS A 145 -12.50 0.24 -2.00
N ASN A 146 -11.20 0.04 -1.76
CA ASN A 146 -10.54 -1.23 -2.02
C ASN A 146 -9.62 -1.60 -0.85
N ASP A 147 -9.96 -2.69 -0.15
CA ASP A 147 -9.21 -3.19 1.00
C ASP A 147 -7.83 -3.79 0.62
N VAL A 148 -7.69 -4.30 -0.61
CA VAL A 148 -6.43 -4.87 -1.15
C VAL A 148 -5.33 -3.80 -1.21
N LEU A 149 -5.69 -2.52 -1.24
CA LEU A 149 -4.75 -1.41 -1.20
C LEU A 149 -3.86 -1.42 0.04
N GLY A 150 -4.34 -1.95 1.16
CA GLY A 150 -3.53 -2.09 2.37
C GLY A 150 -2.29 -2.95 2.18
N ARG A 151 -2.29 -3.88 1.21
CA ARG A 151 -1.09 -4.66 0.84
C ARG A 151 0.06 -3.78 0.35
N TYR A 152 -0.24 -2.63 -0.25
CA TYR A 152 0.75 -1.77 -0.92
C TYR A 152 0.95 -0.42 -0.20
N PHE A 153 -0.09 0.09 0.43
CA PHE A 153 -0.14 1.46 0.94
C PHE A 153 -0.58 1.47 2.40
N SER A 154 -0.07 2.44 3.15
CA SER A 154 -0.43 2.65 4.55
C SER A 154 -1.55 3.67 4.73
N ALA A 155 -1.62 4.70 3.87
CA ALA A 155 -2.64 5.74 4.00
C ALA A 155 -2.89 6.48 2.68
N PHE A 156 -4.04 7.13 2.57
CA PHE A 156 -4.28 8.17 1.57
C PHE A 156 -3.97 9.55 2.20
N ASN A 157 -3.35 10.46 1.45
CA ASN A 157 -2.99 11.80 1.96
C ASN A 157 -3.80 12.96 1.34
N GLY A 158 -4.89 12.65 0.66
CA GLY A 158 -5.72 13.63 -0.04
C GLY A 158 -5.40 13.77 -1.53
N THR A 159 -4.23 13.31 -1.99
CA THR A 159 -3.87 13.37 -3.43
C THR A 159 -3.37 12.04 -4.00
N HIS A 160 -2.65 11.28 -3.18
CA HIS A 160 -2.07 10.00 -3.54
C HIS A 160 -2.01 9.09 -2.31
N TYR A 161 -1.73 7.82 -2.56
CA TYR A 161 -1.48 6.85 -1.51
C TYR A 161 -0.02 6.87 -1.09
N ILE A 162 0.22 6.78 0.22
CA ILE A 162 1.54 6.66 0.83
C ILE A 162 1.95 5.18 0.78
N PRO A 163 3.05 4.84 0.09
CA PRO A 163 3.59 3.47 0.09
C PRO A 163 3.86 2.96 1.51
N ASN A 164 3.63 1.67 1.75
CA ASN A 164 4.09 1.00 2.97
C ASN A 164 5.58 0.66 2.90
N GLU A 165 6.16 0.13 3.98
CA GLU A 165 7.61 -0.11 4.07
C GLU A 165 8.15 -1.05 2.98
N THR A 166 7.37 -2.03 2.53
CA THR A 166 7.76 -2.93 1.45
C THR A 166 7.83 -2.18 0.12
N VAL A 167 6.79 -1.42 -0.22
CA VAL A 167 6.74 -0.65 -1.47
C VAL A 167 7.76 0.51 -1.46
N LYS A 168 8.00 1.15 -0.30
CA LYS A 168 9.03 2.19 -0.14
C LYS A 168 10.43 1.66 -0.45
N ARG A 169 10.78 0.47 0.05
CA ARG A 169 12.08 -0.17 -0.23
C ARG A 169 12.24 -0.52 -1.70
N LEU A 170 11.14 -0.92 -2.36
CA LEU A 170 11.18 -1.30 -3.76
C LEU A 170 11.22 -0.11 -4.73
N TYR A 171 10.54 1.00 -4.39
CA TYR A 171 10.41 2.19 -5.24
C TYR A 171 10.79 3.49 -4.49
N PRO A 172 12.03 3.65 -4.01
CA PRO A 172 12.43 4.81 -3.20
C PRO A 172 12.33 6.13 -3.98
N ASP A 173 12.64 6.12 -5.28
CA ASP A 173 12.59 7.32 -6.13
C ASP A 173 11.17 7.85 -6.34
N ASP A 174 10.16 6.97 -6.32
CA ASP A 174 8.76 7.33 -6.50
C ASP A 174 8.24 8.09 -5.28
N LEU A 175 8.71 7.76 -4.07
CA LEU A 175 8.41 8.49 -2.85
C LEU A 175 8.97 9.92 -2.90
N LEU A 176 10.22 10.07 -3.37
CA LEU A 176 10.84 11.39 -3.55
C LEU A 176 10.08 12.23 -4.59
N TYR A 177 9.66 11.61 -5.70
CA TYR A 177 8.85 12.26 -6.73
C TYR A 177 7.53 12.80 -6.16
N LEU A 178 6.81 11.98 -5.38
CA LEU A 178 5.54 12.37 -4.74
C LEU A 178 5.73 13.53 -3.75
N THR A 179 6.80 13.50 -2.96
CA THR A 179 7.11 14.53 -1.97
C THR A 179 7.45 15.87 -2.64
N ASN A 180 8.20 15.83 -3.74
CA ASN A 180 8.55 17.02 -4.52
C ASN A 180 7.34 17.65 -5.22
N GLN A 181 6.37 16.84 -5.66
CA GLN A 181 5.12 17.35 -6.22
C GLN A 181 4.32 18.13 -5.16
N LEU A 182 4.28 17.66 -3.92
CA LEU A 182 3.61 18.37 -2.82
C LEU A 182 4.30 19.70 -2.50
N SER A 183 5.63 19.74 -2.43
CA SER A 183 6.36 20.97 -2.12
C SER A 183 6.19 22.04 -3.20
N GLN A 184 6.11 21.65 -4.48
CA GLN A 184 5.78 22.58 -5.56
C GLN A 184 4.35 23.12 -5.44
N ILE A 185 3.37 22.28 -5.11
CA ILE A 185 1.98 22.72 -4.92
C ILE A 185 1.87 23.72 -3.75
N VAL A 186 2.55 23.47 -2.64
CA VAL A 186 2.55 24.36 -1.46
C VAL A 186 3.19 25.72 -1.80
N LYS A 187 4.32 25.72 -2.51
CA LYS A 187 4.98 26.94 -2.99
C LYS A 187 4.08 27.76 -3.92
N LEU A 188 3.38 27.10 -4.86
CA LEU A 188 2.46 27.76 -5.79
C LEU A 188 1.20 28.30 -5.10
N ARG A 189 0.79 27.72 -3.96
CA ARG A 189 -0.36 28.17 -3.16
C ARG A 189 -0.01 29.24 -2.12
N GLY A 190 1.22 29.74 -2.09
CA GLY A 190 1.61 30.87 -1.24
C GLY A 190 1.67 30.60 0.27
N PHE A 191 1.58 29.34 0.70
CA PHE A 191 1.75 28.99 2.12
C PHE A 191 3.24 29.00 2.47
N ARG A 192 3.68 30.03 3.23
CA ARG A 192 4.99 30.02 3.88
C ARG A 192 4.95 28.96 4.97
N ILE A 193 5.81 27.94 4.89
CA ILE A 193 6.12 27.12 6.05
C ILE A 193 6.82 28.07 7.02
N LEU A 194 6.18 28.35 8.16
CA LEU A 194 6.86 29.04 9.26
C LEU A 194 7.98 28.10 9.72
N ASP A 195 9.21 28.50 9.46
CA ASP A 195 10.39 27.80 9.93
C ASP A 195 10.40 27.91 11.46
N THR A 196 10.42 26.77 12.15
CA THR A 196 10.42 26.66 13.63
C THR A 196 11.70 27.19 14.30
N ARG A 197 12.47 28.03 13.61
CA ARG A 197 13.74 28.61 14.08
C ARG A 197 13.62 30.06 14.58
N GLU A 198 12.44 30.69 14.54
CA GLU A 198 12.24 32.06 15.07
C GLU A 198 11.53 32.14 16.44
N LEU A 199 11.36 31.04 17.17
CA LEU A 199 10.79 31.05 18.53
C LEU A 199 11.81 30.89 19.66
N GLN A 200 13.12 30.99 19.36
CA GLN A 200 14.16 31.07 20.40
C GLN A 200 15.23 32.09 19.99
N GLY A 201 15.10 33.32 20.47
CA GLY A 201 16.19 34.30 20.40
C GLY A 201 15.77 35.78 20.31
N GLN A 202 14.92 36.25 21.22
CA GLN A 202 14.98 37.63 21.71
C GLN A 202 15.36 37.59 23.18
#